data_AF-A0A536NYT5-F1
#
_entry.id   AF-A0A536NYT5-F1
#
_cell.length_a   1.000
_cell.length_b   1.000
_cell.length_c   1.000
_cell.angle_alpha   90.00
_cell.angle_beta   90.00
_cell.angle_gamma   90.00
#
_symmetry.space_group_name_H-M   'P 1'
#
loop_
_entity.id
_entity.type
_entity.pdbx_description
1 polymer ?
#
loop_
_entity_poly.entity_id
_entity_poly.type
_entity_poly.pdbx_seq_one_letter_code
_entity_poly.pdbx_strand_id
1 'polypeptide(L)'
;MTAMSDCDGQPGAAGTSIECTLLFPLLGEQDDAFSSFSNFATRQTEIAHTIAAPGVFITSTFPFGLTFEVSGTSIATPHVTGAVALCLGNGSTPATPCGGTPAQIIQRLRADAAAHAAAVPGYGFAGDPQHPVGNRYYGNLVWAGDY
;
A
#
# COMPACT_ATOMS: atom_id res chain seq x y z
N MET A 1 -2.50 -3.06 -7.98
CA MET A 1 -2.13 -2.31 -6.76
C MET A 1 -2.48 -0.86 -6.97
N THR A 2 -2.94 -0.20 -5.93
CA THR A 2 -3.08 1.26 -5.87
C THR A 2 -1.92 1.85 -5.06
N ALA A 3 -1.72 3.16 -5.16
CA ALA A 3 -0.69 3.87 -4.42
C ALA A 3 -1.32 4.84 -3.41
N MET A 4 -0.72 4.89 -2.23
CA MET A 4 -0.95 5.92 -1.22
C MET A 4 0.37 6.61 -0.89
N SER A 5 0.28 7.81 -0.33
CA SER A 5 1.39 8.55 0.27
C SER A 5 1.45 8.32 1.77
N ASP A 6 2.65 8.03 2.25
CA ASP A 6 3.05 7.91 3.64
C ASP A 6 4.40 8.63 3.74
N CYS A 7 4.35 9.85 4.28
CA CYS A 7 5.42 10.83 4.20
C CYS A 7 6.39 10.73 5.37
N ASP A 8 5.94 10.20 6.50
CA ASP A 8 6.75 10.05 7.72
C ASP A 8 6.99 8.58 8.12
N GLY A 9 6.44 7.62 7.37
CA GLY A 9 6.54 6.19 7.66
C GLY A 9 5.69 5.77 8.86
N GLN A 10 4.77 6.62 9.31
CA GLN A 10 3.93 6.42 10.49
C GLN A 10 2.45 6.58 10.13
N PRO A 11 1.56 5.85 10.81
CA PRO A 11 0.14 6.09 10.68
C PRO A 11 -0.26 7.41 11.38
N GLY A 12 -1.32 8.05 10.89
CA GLY A 12 -2.03 9.13 11.57
C GLY A 12 -2.06 10.47 10.85
N ALA A 13 -1.63 10.53 9.59
CA ALA A 13 -1.59 11.72 8.74
C ALA A 13 -0.82 12.90 9.38
N ALA A 14 0.24 12.58 10.14
CA ALA A 14 1.03 13.56 10.89
C ALA A 14 2.21 14.10 10.08
N GLY A 15 2.59 13.41 9.01
CA GLY A 15 3.59 13.81 8.05
C GLY A 15 3.19 15.07 7.30
N THR A 16 4.21 15.81 6.87
CA THR A 16 4.05 17.01 6.08
C THR A 16 4.12 16.67 4.60
N SER A 17 3.37 17.40 3.78
CA SER A 17 3.44 17.24 2.32
C SER A 17 4.84 17.52 1.76
N ILE A 18 5.72 18.19 2.51
CA ILE A 18 7.11 18.45 2.12
C ILE A 18 7.92 17.16 2.09
N GLU A 19 7.67 16.23 3.01
CA GLU A 19 8.31 14.91 3.01
C GLU A 19 7.78 14.03 1.85
N CYS A 20 6.55 14.28 1.41
CA CYS A 20 6.03 13.80 0.13
C CYS A 20 6.15 14.83 -1.01
N THR A 21 7.27 15.56 -1.13
CA THR A 21 7.55 16.46 -2.26
C THR A 21 9.03 16.41 -2.66
N LEU A 22 9.33 16.18 -3.95
CA LEU A 22 10.65 16.50 -4.50
C LEU A 22 10.74 17.97 -4.93
N LEU A 23 11.92 18.55 -4.78
CA LEU A 23 12.34 19.80 -5.42
C LEU A 23 12.16 19.66 -6.95
N PHE A 24 10.99 20.09 -7.45
CA PHE A 24 10.49 20.13 -8.84
C PHE A 24 9.72 18.87 -9.33
N PRO A 25 8.41 18.98 -9.69
CA PRO A 25 7.48 20.10 -9.55
C PRO A 25 6.68 20.07 -8.22
N LEU A 26 6.26 21.28 -7.83
CA LEU A 26 5.66 21.78 -6.59
C LEU A 26 4.29 21.20 -6.15
N LEU A 27 4.00 19.92 -6.38
CA LEU A 27 2.78 19.30 -5.86
C LEU A 27 3.16 18.11 -4.97
N GLY A 28 3.21 18.38 -3.67
CA GLY A 28 3.29 17.32 -2.68
C GLY A 28 1.99 16.55 -2.61
N GLU A 29 2.09 15.27 -2.29
CA GLU A 29 0.91 14.48 -1.91
C GLU A 29 0.60 14.71 -0.43
N GLN A 30 -0.67 14.49 -0.06
CA GLN A 30 -1.09 14.56 1.34
C GLN A 30 -0.60 13.31 2.07
N ASP A 31 -0.12 13.47 3.30
CA ASP A 31 0.23 12.33 4.15
C ASP A 31 -0.98 11.46 4.50
N ASP A 32 -0.77 10.14 4.53
CA ASP A 32 -1.80 9.11 4.67
C ASP A 32 -3.03 9.35 3.78
N ALA A 33 -2.79 9.51 2.48
CA ALA A 33 -3.86 9.68 1.49
C ALA A 33 -3.62 8.90 0.20
N PHE A 34 -4.70 8.64 -0.54
CA PHE A 34 -4.60 8.13 -1.90
C PHE A 34 -3.75 9.09 -2.74
N SER A 35 -2.86 8.56 -3.59
CA SER A 35 -2.06 9.43 -4.44
C SER A 35 -2.87 9.96 -5.62
N SER A 36 -2.64 11.21 -6.01
CA SER A 36 -3.37 11.89 -7.09
C SER A 36 -3.32 11.14 -8.43
N PHE A 37 -2.23 10.42 -8.69
CA PHE A 37 -2.03 9.61 -9.90
C PHE A 37 -2.54 8.18 -9.80
N SER A 38 -2.92 7.69 -8.61
CA SER A 38 -3.35 6.30 -8.46
C SER A 38 -4.72 6.09 -9.09
N ASN A 39 -4.81 5.06 -9.92
CA ASN A 39 -6.11 4.50 -10.31
C ASN A 39 -6.82 3.88 -9.09
N PHE A 40 -8.12 3.63 -9.26
CA PHE A 40 -9.02 3.08 -8.26
C PHE A 40 -9.98 2.07 -8.89
N ALA A 41 -10.53 1.18 -8.07
CA ALA A 41 -11.57 0.26 -8.46
C ALA A 41 -12.97 0.88 -8.24
N THR A 42 -13.92 0.53 -9.11
CA THR A 42 -15.35 0.84 -8.91
C THR A 42 -16.24 -0.38 -9.10
N ARG A 43 -15.77 -1.40 -9.83
CA ARG A 43 -16.52 -2.63 -10.09
C ARG A 43 -16.17 -3.69 -9.05
N GLN A 44 -17.15 -4.50 -8.67
CA GLN A 44 -16.96 -5.56 -7.67
C GLN A 44 -15.83 -6.53 -8.04
N THR A 45 -15.65 -6.81 -9.33
CA THR A 45 -14.58 -7.67 -9.84
C THR A 45 -13.20 -7.06 -9.59
N GLU A 46 -13.07 -5.73 -9.69
CA GLU A 46 -11.82 -5.01 -9.44
C GLU A 46 -11.53 -4.89 -7.96
N ILE A 47 -12.57 -4.56 -7.18
CA ILE A 47 -12.52 -4.46 -5.72
C ILE A 47 -12.00 -5.78 -5.12
N ALA A 48 -12.46 -6.92 -5.65
CA ALA A 48 -12.10 -8.25 -5.18
C ALA A 48 -10.60 -8.60 -5.26
N HIS A 49 -9.79 -7.82 -5.97
CA HIS A 49 -8.34 -8.01 -6.07
C HIS A 49 -7.54 -6.72 -5.85
N THR A 50 -8.16 -5.68 -5.28
CA THR A 50 -7.51 -4.38 -5.06
C THR A 50 -6.94 -4.29 -3.64
N ILE A 51 -5.68 -3.83 -3.54
CA ILE A 51 -4.91 -3.59 -2.32
C ILE A 51 -3.96 -2.41 -2.59
N ALA A 52 -3.68 -1.61 -1.55
CA ALA A 52 -2.85 -0.42 -1.60
C ALA A 52 -1.49 -0.64 -0.94
N ALA A 53 -0.50 0.17 -1.33
CA ALA A 53 0.81 0.21 -0.70
C ALA A 53 1.46 1.60 -0.88
N PRO A 54 2.51 1.93 -0.10
CA PRO A 54 3.25 3.17 -0.28
C PRO A 54 3.83 3.24 -1.68
N GLY A 55 3.54 4.31 -2.40
CA GLY A 55 3.97 4.47 -3.81
C GLY A 55 4.37 5.89 -4.17
N VAL A 56 4.57 6.75 -3.19
CA VAL A 56 4.89 8.16 -3.36
C VAL A 56 6.23 8.43 -2.69
N PHE A 57 7.16 9.05 -3.42
CA PHE A 57 8.49 9.44 -2.93
C PHE A 57 9.26 8.33 -2.22
N ILE A 58 9.17 7.11 -2.76
CA ILE A 58 9.89 5.97 -2.20
C ILE A 58 11.33 5.99 -2.74
N THR A 59 12.30 6.02 -1.83
CA THR A 59 13.71 5.84 -2.17
C THR A 59 13.95 4.40 -2.63
N SER A 60 14.49 4.24 -3.83
CA SER A 60 14.86 2.92 -4.37
C SER A 60 16.22 2.95 -5.06
N THR A 61 16.77 1.76 -5.32
CA THR A 61 18.03 1.60 -6.04
C THR A 61 17.89 2.00 -7.51
N PHE A 62 18.91 2.68 -8.02
CA PHE A 62 18.98 3.16 -9.40
C PHE A 62 20.32 2.71 -10.04
N PRO A 63 20.43 2.60 -11.38
CA PRO A 63 21.67 2.21 -12.04
C PRO A 63 22.90 2.99 -11.58
N PHE A 64 24.06 2.37 -11.72
CA PHE A 64 25.37 2.90 -11.30
C PHE A 64 25.55 3.05 -9.78
N GLY A 65 24.82 2.23 -8.99
CA GLY A 65 24.93 2.23 -7.53
C GLY A 65 24.30 3.46 -6.87
N LEU A 66 23.41 4.15 -7.60
CA LEU A 66 22.71 5.34 -7.12
C LEU A 66 21.43 4.95 -6.38
N THR A 67 20.86 5.93 -5.69
CA THR A 67 19.51 5.88 -5.15
C THR A 67 18.71 7.03 -5.73
N PHE A 68 17.42 6.80 -5.96
CA PHE A 68 16.52 7.81 -6.46
C PHE A 68 15.14 7.65 -5.85
N GLU A 69 14.48 8.78 -5.62
CA GLU A 69 13.10 8.81 -5.15
C GLU A 69 12.16 8.80 -6.34
N VAL A 70 11.21 7.86 -6.31
CA VAL A 70 10.28 7.62 -7.42
C VAL A 70 8.88 7.43 -6.88
N SER A 71 7.91 7.88 -7.68
CA SER A 71 6.49 7.76 -7.40
C SER A 71 5.80 6.97 -8.49
N GLY A 72 4.84 6.13 -8.11
CA GLY A 72 4.01 5.37 -9.03
C GLY A 72 3.41 4.12 -8.40
N THR A 73 2.36 3.60 -9.02
CA THR A 73 1.83 2.26 -8.69
C THR A 73 2.85 1.15 -9.00
N SER A 74 3.78 1.40 -9.93
CA SER A 74 4.96 0.56 -10.16
C SER A 74 5.88 0.45 -8.94
N ILE A 75 5.79 1.39 -8.00
CA ILE A 75 6.59 1.45 -6.77
C ILE A 75 5.79 0.94 -5.56
N ALA A 76 4.47 1.12 -5.57
CA ALA A 76 3.57 0.41 -4.65
C ALA A 76 3.61 -1.11 -4.87
N THR A 77 3.72 -1.56 -6.12
CA THR A 77 3.72 -2.99 -6.48
C THR A 77 4.80 -3.83 -5.78
N PRO A 78 6.10 -3.45 -5.80
CA PRO A 78 7.15 -4.23 -5.14
C PRO A 78 6.98 -4.34 -3.62
N HIS A 79 6.34 -3.37 -2.94
CA HIS A 79 6.00 -3.53 -1.52
C HIS A 79 5.03 -4.70 -1.31
N VAL A 80 3.97 -4.79 -2.11
CA VAL A 80 3.03 -5.91 -2.03
C VAL A 80 3.70 -7.22 -2.46
N THR A 81 4.57 -7.19 -3.48
CA THR A 81 5.35 -8.36 -3.88
C THR A 81 6.27 -8.86 -2.76
N GLY A 82 6.91 -7.96 -2.01
CA GLY A 82 7.70 -8.30 -0.83
C GLY A 82 6.85 -8.95 0.26
N ALA A 83 5.67 -8.39 0.55
CA ALA A 83 4.72 -8.99 1.49
C ALA A 83 4.28 -10.40 1.05
N VAL A 84 4.01 -10.60 -0.24
CA VAL A 84 3.72 -11.95 -0.79
C VAL A 84 4.91 -12.88 -0.59
N ALA A 85 6.14 -12.43 -0.85
CA ALA A 85 7.34 -13.25 -0.67
C ALA A 85 7.54 -13.65 0.80
N LEU A 86 7.32 -12.73 1.74
CA LEU A 86 7.35 -13.01 3.18
C LEU A 86 6.26 -14.01 3.59
N CYS A 87 5.03 -13.80 3.13
CA CYS A 87 3.90 -14.71 3.30
C CYS A 87 4.29 -16.12 2.85
N LEU A 88 4.80 -16.28 1.62
CA LEU A 88 5.22 -17.58 1.09
C LEU A 88 6.44 -18.19 1.80
N GLY A 89 7.39 -17.38 2.26
CA GLY A 89 8.68 -17.84 2.82
C GLY A 89 8.67 -18.09 4.33
N ASN A 90 8.07 -17.19 5.10
CA ASN A 90 8.15 -17.12 6.56
C ASN A 90 6.77 -17.21 7.24
N GLY A 91 5.73 -16.63 6.60
CA GLY A 91 4.37 -16.51 7.14
C GLY A 91 3.53 -17.79 7.12
N SER A 92 4.10 -18.92 6.70
CA SER A 92 3.42 -20.22 6.74
C SER A 92 3.49 -20.86 8.12
N THR A 93 3.01 -20.15 9.16
CA THR A 93 2.74 -20.84 10.44
C THR A 93 1.57 -21.82 10.24
N PRO A 94 1.47 -22.92 11.02
CA PRO A 94 0.40 -23.91 10.85
C PRO A 94 -1.02 -23.34 10.99
N ALA A 95 -1.18 -22.18 11.64
CA ALA A 95 -2.46 -21.50 11.79
C ALA A 95 -2.85 -20.66 10.57
N THR A 96 -1.89 -20.28 9.72
CA THR A 96 -2.11 -19.32 8.62
C THR A 96 -1.19 -19.59 7.42
N PRO A 97 -1.19 -20.79 6.82
CA PRO A 97 -0.33 -21.09 5.68
C PRO A 97 -0.64 -20.18 4.48
N CYS A 98 0.39 -19.51 4.01
CA CYS A 98 0.38 -18.73 2.78
C CYS A 98 0.72 -19.67 1.62
N GLY A 99 -0.30 -20.15 0.93
CA GLY A 99 -0.13 -21.08 -0.18
C GLY A 99 -1.40 -21.22 -1.02
N GLY A 100 -1.28 -21.92 -2.15
CA GLY A 100 -2.36 -22.12 -3.10
C GLY A 100 -2.23 -21.26 -4.35
N THR A 101 -3.37 -20.96 -4.97
CA THR A 101 -3.45 -20.19 -6.21
C THR A 101 -3.13 -18.71 -5.97
N PRO A 102 -2.73 -17.95 -7.02
CA PRO A 102 -2.54 -16.50 -6.91
C PRO A 102 -3.78 -15.77 -6.34
N ALA A 103 -4.98 -16.25 -6.66
CA ALA A 103 -6.24 -15.72 -6.14
C ALA A 103 -6.39 -15.93 -4.63
N GLN A 104 -5.98 -17.09 -4.10
CA GLN A 104 -6.00 -17.36 -2.66
C GLN A 104 -4.96 -16.52 -1.91
N ILE A 105 -3.77 -16.36 -2.49
CA ILE A 105 -2.71 -15.52 -1.89
C ILE A 105 -3.15 -14.06 -1.81
N ILE A 106 -3.69 -13.48 -2.90
CA ILE A 106 -4.17 -12.09 -2.85
C ILE A 106 -5.38 -11.94 -1.92
N GLN A 107 -6.28 -12.92 -1.85
CA GLN A 107 -7.38 -12.92 -0.89
C GLN A 107 -6.85 -12.89 0.54
N ARG A 108 -5.81 -13.68 0.84
CA ARG A 108 -5.17 -13.71 2.15
C ARG A 108 -4.56 -12.36 2.52
N LEU A 109 -3.71 -11.79 1.66
CA LEU A 109 -3.11 -10.48 1.92
C LEU A 109 -4.17 -9.39 2.15
N ARG A 110 -5.27 -9.42 1.38
CA ARG A 110 -6.37 -8.47 1.55
C ARG A 110 -7.11 -8.67 2.87
N ALA A 111 -7.26 -9.92 3.32
CA ALA A 111 -7.89 -10.25 4.60
C ALA A 111 -7.02 -9.79 5.78
N ASP A 112 -5.71 -10.04 5.73
CA ASP A 112 -4.78 -9.65 6.79
C ASP A 112 -4.66 -8.12 6.88
N ALA A 113 -4.56 -7.43 5.73
CA ALA A 113 -4.60 -5.97 5.67
C ALA A 113 -5.92 -5.40 6.24
N ALA A 114 -7.07 -6.00 5.90
CA ALA A 114 -8.37 -5.56 6.43
C ALA A 114 -8.49 -5.80 7.94
N ALA A 115 -8.00 -6.95 8.43
CA ALA A 115 -8.03 -7.29 9.84
C ALA A 115 -7.14 -6.35 10.65
N HIS A 116 -5.94 -6.03 10.15
CA HIS A 116 -5.03 -5.10 10.82
C HIS A 116 -5.60 -3.69 10.88
N ALA A 117 -6.12 -3.18 9.76
CA ALA A 117 -6.74 -1.85 9.71
C ALA A 117 -7.97 -1.74 10.66
N ALA A 118 -8.74 -2.83 10.80
CA ALA A 118 -9.83 -2.90 11.78
C ALA A 118 -9.34 -2.95 13.24
N ALA A 119 -8.17 -3.51 13.51
CA ALA A 119 -7.64 -3.74 14.85
C ALA A 119 -6.81 -2.57 15.39
N VAL A 120 -6.18 -1.77 14.52
CA VAL A 120 -5.24 -0.70 14.91
C VAL A 120 -5.83 0.67 14.55
N PRO A 121 -6.36 1.42 15.54
CA PRO A 121 -6.81 2.79 15.30
C PRO A 121 -5.69 3.66 14.73
N GLY A 122 -5.98 4.36 13.64
CA GLY A 122 -5.02 5.21 12.94
C GLY A 122 -4.26 4.51 11.82
N TYR A 123 -4.25 3.17 11.75
CA TYR A 123 -3.68 2.47 10.60
C TYR A 123 -4.61 2.58 9.40
N GLY A 124 -4.07 3.02 8.27
CA GLY A 124 -4.85 3.22 7.06
C GLY A 124 -4.49 4.54 6.38
N PHE A 125 -5.32 4.96 5.44
CA PHE A 125 -5.15 6.22 4.72
C PHE A 125 -6.49 6.71 4.18
N ALA A 126 -6.61 8.01 3.92
CA ALA A 126 -7.77 8.57 3.24
C ALA A 126 -7.92 7.93 1.85
N GLY A 127 -9.01 7.20 1.61
CA GLY A 127 -9.26 6.43 0.39
C GLY A 127 -9.30 4.91 0.61
N ASP A 128 -8.89 4.43 1.78
CA ASP A 128 -9.05 3.03 2.17
C ASP A 128 -10.55 2.69 2.46
N PRO A 129 -10.89 1.41 2.69
CA PRO A 129 -12.26 0.99 2.99
C PRO A 129 -12.87 1.55 4.29
N GLN A 130 -12.04 1.98 5.26
CA GLN A 130 -12.48 2.60 6.51
C GLN A 130 -12.65 4.12 6.38
N HIS A 131 -11.98 4.73 5.40
CA HIS A 131 -11.96 6.16 5.12
C HIS A 131 -12.32 6.43 3.64
N PRO A 132 -13.53 6.05 3.17
CA PRO A 132 -13.88 6.04 1.76
C PRO A 132 -13.97 7.46 1.16
N VAL A 133 -13.55 7.60 -0.11
CA VAL A 133 -13.62 8.85 -0.87
C VAL A 133 -14.54 8.67 -2.08
N GLY A 134 -15.78 9.15 -1.95
CA GLY A 134 -16.79 9.03 -3.00
C GLY A 134 -17.08 7.56 -3.34
N ASN A 135 -17.07 7.22 -4.63
CA ASN A 135 -17.26 5.84 -5.12
C ASN A 135 -15.94 5.13 -5.47
N ARG A 136 -14.80 5.67 -5.04
CA ARG A 136 -13.47 5.14 -5.37
C ARG A 136 -13.04 4.13 -4.33
N TYR A 137 -12.53 2.99 -4.77
CA TYR A 137 -11.96 1.97 -3.89
C TYR A 137 -10.46 1.80 -4.17
N TYR A 138 -9.63 2.13 -3.18
CA TYR A 138 -8.18 1.94 -3.26
C TYR A 138 -7.72 0.64 -2.59
N GLY A 139 -8.54 0.01 -1.75
CA GLY A 139 -8.17 -1.17 -0.98
C GLY A 139 -7.45 -0.83 0.32
N ASN A 140 -7.35 -1.79 1.24
CA ASN A 140 -6.62 -1.59 2.49
C ASN A 140 -5.11 -1.45 2.20
N LEU A 141 -4.42 -0.69 3.07
CA LEU A 141 -2.98 -0.63 3.09
C LEU A 141 -2.40 -2.01 3.42
N VAL A 142 -1.51 -2.52 2.56
CA VAL A 142 -0.85 -3.82 2.76
C VAL A 142 -0.20 -3.87 4.14
N TRP A 143 -0.33 -5.00 4.80
CA TRP A 143 0.31 -5.27 6.08
C TRP A 143 0.96 -6.65 6.05
N ALA A 144 2.18 -6.72 6.57
CA ALA A 144 3.01 -7.93 6.54
C ALA A 144 3.54 -8.33 7.92
N GLY A 145 3.00 -7.75 9.01
CA GLY A 145 3.49 -8.03 10.37
C GLY A 145 3.22 -9.45 10.88
N ASP A 146 2.34 -10.20 10.19
CA ASP A 146 2.05 -11.62 10.47
C ASP A 146 2.97 -12.61 9.71
N TYR A 147 3.92 -12.12 8.92
CA TYR A 147 4.75 -12.96 8.04
C TYR A 147 6.24 -12.88 8.37
#